data_AF-A0AB33JFP9-F1
#
_entry.id   AF-A0AB33JFP9-F1
#
_cell.length_a   1.000
_cell.length_b   1.000
_cell.length_c   1.000
_cell.angle_alpha   90.00
_cell.angle_beta   90.00
_cell.angle_gamma   90.00
#
_symmetry.space_group_name_H-M   'P 1'
#
loop_
_entity.id
_entity.type
_entity.pdbx_description
1 polymer ?
#
loop_
_entity_poly.entity_id
_entity_poly.type
_entity_poly.pdbx_seq_one_letter_code
_entity_poly.pdbx_strand_id
1 'polypeptide(L)'
;MLAVCISIVCNAKNDVSDIYGQYSGKMNITTTGTSKNVIYALEKGTNDGTVKLTLKGYDIGRNPFGDIVLDNVPVNQTAEGYEFGKVEGRNVEALLTKNGQKLSANLTLSLEGTTNGVKGDELSIALKIYLLGDIHTKFTGKKVSTGISAIQGDTRKADVYYDITGRRVAKPTKRGIYIVNGKKVLIP
;
A
#
# COMPACT_ATOMS: atom_id res chain seq x y z
N MET A 1 17.66 33.73 -42.76
CA MET A 1 16.52 33.05 -42.12
C MET A 1 17.10 32.10 -41.08
N LEU A 2 17.09 32.50 -39.80
CA LEU A 2 17.73 31.76 -38.71
C LEU A 2 16.66 30.87 -38.06
N ALA A 3 16.81 29.55 -38.17
CA ALA A 3 15.90 28.60 -37.55
C ALA A 3 16.20 28.52 -36.04
N VAL A 4 15.28 29.04 -35.23
CA VAL A 4 15.31 28.86 -33.77
C VAL A 4 14.71 27.48 -33.48
N CYS A 5 15.57 26.51 -33.18
CA CYS A 5 15.13 25.23 -32.61
C CYS A 5 14.68 25.47 -31.16
N ILE A 6 13.38 25.59 -30.94
CA ILE A 6 12.79 25.51 -29.59
C ILE A 6 12.83 24.04 -29.19
N SER A 7 13.86 23.63 -28.45
CA SER A 7 13.87 22.34 -27.79
C SER A 7 12.86 22.37 -26.65
N ILE A 8 11.69 21.77 -26.88
CA ILE A 8 10.73 21.44 -25.82
C ILE A 8 11.41 20.39 -24.96
N VAL A 9 11.84 20.80 -23.76
CA VAL A 9 12.25 19.84 -22.73
C VAL A 9 10.97 19.18 -22.23
N CYS A 10 10.64 18.01 -22.78
CA CYS A 10 9.68 17.11 -22.14
C CYS A 10 10.34 16.60 -20.85
N ASN A 11 10.05 17.24 -19.70
CA ASN A 11 10.30 16.59 -18.42
C ASN A 11 9.42 15.35 -18.38
N ALA A 12 10.02 14.16 -18.53
CA ALA A 12 9.35 12.92 -18.22
C ALA A 12 8.84 13.04 -16.77
N LYS A 13 7.53 12.92 -16.57
CA LYS A 13 6.97 12.83 -15.22
C LYS A 13 7.62 11.59 -14.59
N ASN A 14 8.36 11.75 -13.49
CA ASN A 14 8.85 10.62 -12.71
C ASN A 14 7.64 9.91 -12.13
N ASP A 15 7.12 8.92 -12.86
CA ASP A 15 6.06 8.06 -12.40
C ASP A 15 6.63 7.13 -11.33
N VAL A 16 6.24 7.38 -10.09
CA VAL A 16 6.65 6.61 -8.91
C VAL A 16 5.56 5.64 -8.47
N SER A 17 4.59 5.33 -9.35
CA SER A 17 3.48 4.44 -8.99
C SER A 17 3.87 2.99 -8.74
N ASP A 18 5.01 2.54 -9.29
CA ASP A 18 5.54 1.19 -9.08
C ASP A 18 5.82 0.87 -7.61
N ILE A 19 6.14 1.87 -6.80
CA ILE A 19 6.43 1.70 -5.38
C ILE A 19 5.20 1.82 -4.48
N TYR A 20 4.02 2.13 -5.02
CA TYR A 20 2.79 2.21 -4.23
C TYR A 20 2.39 0.84 -3.68
N GLY A 21 1.76 0.87 -2.51
CA GLY A 21 1.28 -0.31 -1.82
C GLY A 21 1.64 -0.31 -0.33
N GLN A 22 1.38 -1.44 0.31
CA GLN A 22 1.70 -1.64 1.73
C GLN A 22 2.97 -2.48 1.87
N TYR A 23 3.78 -2.13 2.85
CA TYR A 23 5.01 -2.84 3.21
C TYR A 23 4.90 -3.23 4.67
N SER A 24 4.95 -4.52 4.94
CA SER A 24 4.89 -5.07 6.30
C SER A 24 6.29 -5.51 6.73
N GLY A 25 6.69 -5.14 7.94
CA GLY A 25 8.03 -5.41 8.41
C GLY A 25 8.26 -5.07 9.86
N LYS A 26 9.52 -5.17 10.28
CA LYS A 26 9.95 -4.85 11.63
C LYS A 26 10.50 -3.44 11.68
N MET A 27 10.00 -2.65 12.61
CA MET A 27 10.59 -1.38 13.03
C MET A 27 11.32 -1.58 14.36
N ASN A 28 12.61 -1.27 14.35
CA ASN A 28 13.47 -1.27 15.54
C ASN A 28 13.55 0.15 16.09
N ILE A 29 13.32 0.30 17.40
CA ILE A 29 13.46 1.56 18.12
C ILE A 29 14.86 1.55 18.74
N THR A 30 15.78 2.32 18.15
CA THR A 30 17.21 2.28 18.48
C THR A 30 17.47 2.67 19.94
N THR A 31 16.69 3.62 20.49
CA THR A 31 16.84 4.10 21.86
C THR A 31 16.45 3.07 22.92
N THR A 32 15.59 2.10 22.59
CA THR A 32 15.09 1.09 23.53
C THR A 32 15.50 -0.34 23.18
N GLY A 33 16.08 -0.56 21.99
CA GLY A 33 16.36 -1.89 21.44
C GLY A 33 15.11 -2.72 21.12
N THR A 34 13.91 -2.15 21.25
CA THR A 34 12.65 -2.87 21.04
C THR A 34 12.32 -2.94 19.56
N SER A 35 11.78 -4.07 19.09
CA SER A 35 11.25 -4.21 17.73
C SER A 35 9.75 -4.46 17.72
N LYS A 36 9.05 -3.88 16.75
CA LYS A 36 7.60 -4.03 16.55
C LYS A 36 7.29 -4.28 15.08
N ASN A 37 6.24 -5.04 14.83
CA ASN A 37 5.71 -5.16 13.47
C ASN A 37 4.85 -3.93 13.18
N VAL A 38 5.15 -3.24 12.08
CA VAL A 38 4.41 -2.08 11.62
C VAL A 38 4.17 -2.18 10.11
N ILE A 39 3.27 -1.35 9.61
CA ILE A 39 3.00 -1.24 8.17
C ILE A 39 3.32 0.17 7.72
N TYR A 40 4.03 0.27 6.60
CA TYR A 40 4.12 1.50 5.83
C TYR A 40 3.25 1.39 4.59
N ALA A 41 2.34 2.34 4.39
CA ALA A 41 1.61 2.50 3.15
C ALA A 41 2.22 3.65 2.34
N LEU A 42 2.56 3.37 1.08
CA LEU A 42 3.05 4.33 0.10
C LEU A 42 1.92 4.62 -0.90
N GLU A 43 1.55 5.87 -0.99
CA GLU A 43 0.54 6.37 -1.92
C GLU A 43 1.07 7.58 -2.68
N LYS A 44 0.35 8.03 -3.70
CA LYS A 44 0.66 9.26 -4.43
C LYS A 44 0.70 10.45 -3.46
N GLY A 45 1.79 11.21 -3.48
CA GLY A 45 1.89 12.47 -2.74
C GLY A 45 1.10 13.58 -3.41
N THR A 46 0.84 14.67 -2.68
CA THR A 46 0.11 15.82 -3.24
C THR A 46 0.86 16.49 -4.41
N ASN A 47 2.20 16.48 -4.37
CA ASN A 47 3.06 17.03 -5.40
C ASN A 47 3.59 15.94 -6.35
N ASP A 48 3.78 16.29 -7.62
CA ASP A 48 4.43 15.42 -8.59
C ASP A 48 5.87 15.05 -8.14
N GLY A 49 6.28 13.80 -8.39
CA GLY A 49 7.58 13.28 -7.96
C GLY A 49 7.70 13.05 -6.45
N THR A 50 6.59 13.00 -5.72
CA THR A 50 6.57 12.75 -4.27
C THR A 50 5.62 11.61 -3.90
N VAL A 51 5.84 11.04 -2.71
CA VAL A 51 4.97 10.03 -2.11
C VAL A 51 4.42 10.48 -0.77
N LYS A 52 3.25 9.95 -0.43
CA LYS A 52 2.68 10.01 0.90
C LYS A 52 3.05 8.74 1.64
N LEU A 53 3.83 8.88 2.71
CA LEU A 53 4.30 7.78 3.56
C LEU A 53 3.44 7.73 4.82
N THR A 54 2.67 6.65 5.00
CA THR A 54 1.82 6.48 6.19
C THR A 54 2.33 5.33 7.05
N LEU A 55 2.76 5.61 8.27
CA LEU A 55 3.12 4.62 9.28
C LEU A 55 1.88 4.20 10.07
N LYS A 56 1.61 2.89 10.13
CA LYS A 56 0.47 2.30 10.81
C LYS A 56 0.90 1.28 11.86
N GLY A 57 0.11 1.17 12.93
CA GLY A 57 0.35 0.22 14.02
C GLY A 57 1.55 0.59 14.89
N TYR A 58 1.96 1.86 14.89
CA TYR A 58 3.02 2.35 15.75
C TYR A 58 2.50 2.59 17.17
N ASP A 59 3.30 2.24 18.17
CA ASP A 59 3.00 2.46 19.58
C ASP A 59 4.27 2.87 20.34
N ILE A 60 4.10 3.69 21.39
CA ILE A 60 5.17 3.98 22.35
C ILE A 60 4.72 3.48 23.72
N GLY A 61 5.41 2.46 24.22
CA GLY A 61 5.06 1.82 25.48
C GLY A 61 3.71 1.11 25.40
N ARG A 62 2.70 1.67 26.07
CA ARG A 62 1.30 1.17 26.06
C ARG A 62 0.33 2.11 25.35
N ASN A 63 0.83 3.16 24.70
CA ASN A 63 0.00 4.17 24.06
C ASN A 63 0.10 4.00 22.53
N PRO A 64 -0.91 3.38 21.88
CA PRO A 64 -0.91 3.23 20.44
C PRO A 64 -1.20 4.57 19.76
N PHE A 65 -0.50 4.81 18.66
CA PHE A 65 -0.79 5.90 17.73
C PHE A 65 -1.73 5.40 16.64
N GLY A 66 -2.57 6.31 16.15
CA GLY A 66 -3.23 6.16 14.86
C GLY A 66 -2.22 6.30 13.71
N ASP A 67 -2.74 6.36 12.49
CA ASP A 67 -1.92 6.53 11.30
C ASP A 67 -1.10 7.83 11.40
N ILE A 68 0.22 7.73 11.25
CA ILE A 68 1.13 8.86 11.19
C ILE A 68 1.47 9.11 9.72
N VAL A 69 1.04 10.25 9.19
CA VAL A 69 1.13 10.56 7.76
C VAL A 69 2.21 11.60 7.50
N LEU A 70 3.20 11.24 6.67
CA LEU A 70 4.21 12.13 6.15
C LEU A 70 4.00 12.29 4.64
N ASP A 71 3.33 13.36 4.25
CA ASP A 71 3.05 13.65 2.83
C ASP A 71 4.23 14.38 2.15
N ASN A 72 4.24 14.36 0.81
CA ASN A 72 5.22 15.03 -0.05
C ASN A 72 6.66 14.65 0.29
N VAL A 73 6.95 13.36 0.47
CA VAL A 73 8.32 12.85 0.56
C VAL A 73 8.89 12.80 -0.87
N PRO A 74 9.95 13.56 -1.20
CA PRO A 74 10.51 13.56 -2.55
C PRO A 74 11.06 12.18 -2.92
N VAL A 75 10.95 11.79 -4.18
CA VAL A 75 11.48 10.51 -4.66
C VAL A 75 12.38 10.72 -5.88
N ASN A 76 13.57 10.14 -5.80
CA ASN A 76 14.53 10.08 -6.89
C ASN A 76 14.59 8.64 -7.40
N GLN A 77 14.33 8.43 -8.68
CA GLN A 77 14.51 7.13 -9.31
C GLN A 77 16.00 6.93 -9.63
N THR A 78 16.54 5.76 -9.29
CA THR A 78 17.92 5.35 -9.55
C THR A 78 17.95 4.03 -10.31
N ALA A 79 19.13 3.60 -10.76
CA ALA A 79 19.28 2.29 -11.42
C ALA A 79 18.95 1.10 -10.48
N GLU A 80 18.99 1.32 -9.15
CA GLU A 80 18.79 0.27 -8.14
C GLU A 80 17.38 0.29 -7.51
N GLY A 81 16.55 1.28 -7.86
CA GLY A 81 15.21 1.45 -7.29
C GLY A 81 14.84 2.92 -7.10
N TYR A 82 14.26 3.23 -5.94
CA TYR A 82 13.76 4.56 -5.62
C TYR A 82 14.33 5.01 -4.28
N GLU A 83 14.93 6.19 -4.25
CA GLU A 83 15.50 6.80 -3.04
C GLU A 83 14.61 7.95 -2.58
N PHE A 84 14.39 8.04 -1.28
CA PHE A 84 13.61 9.11 -0.69
C PHE A 84 14.52 10.29 -0.36
N GLY A 85 14.10 11.46 -0.83
CA GLY A 85 14.77 12.72 -0.58
C GLY A 85 14.76 13.08 0.90
N LYS A 86 15.64 14.02 1.24
CA LYS A 86 15.82 14.52 2.60
C LYS A 86 14.51 15.12 3.13
N VAL A 87 14.14 14.73 4.35
CA VAL A 87 13.03 15.31 5.11
C VAL A 87 13.53 15.64 6.51
N GLU A 88 13.44 16.90 6.90
CA GLU A 88 13.86 17.36 8.23
C GLU A 88 12.77 18.22 8.87
N GLY A 89 12.47 17.92 10.13
CA GLY A 89 11.71 18.84 10.99
C GLY A 89 10.24 19.01 10.59
N ARG A 90 9.63 18.04 9.89
CA ARG A 90 8.22 18.18 9.46
C ARG A 90 7.26 17.90 10.60
N ASN A 91 6.41 18.87 10.90
CA ASN A 91 5.36 18.72 11.89
C ASN A 91 4.16 17.98 11.28
N VAL A 92 3.70 16.95 11.98
CA VAL A 92 2.51 16.18 11.64
C VAL A 92 1.66 15.97 12.87
N GLU A 93 0.34 15.89 12.68
CA GLU A 93 -0.60 15.54 13.74
C GLU A 93 -0.91 14.05 13.67
N ALA A 94 -0.93 13.38 14.82
CA ALA A 94 -1.35 12.00 14.95
C ALA A 94 -2.26 11.83 16.16
N LEU A 95 -3.17 10.85 16.09
CA LEU A 95 -4.01 10.49 17.23
C LEU A 95 -3.24 9.56 18.17
N LEU A 96 -3.18 9.90 19.45
CA LEU A 96 -2.64 9.06 20.51
C LEU A 96 -3.79 8.52 21.36
N THR A 97 -3.83 7.21 21.58
CA THR A 97 -4.75 6.63 22.57
C THR A 97 -4.03 6.44 23.89
N LYS A 98 -4.48 7.13 24.94
CA LYS A 98 -3.94 7.01 26.30
C LYS A 98 -5.08 6.78 27.27
N ASN A 99 -5.01 5.70 28.05
CA ASN A 99 -6.07 5.32 29.01
C ASN A 99 -7.49 5.27 28.38
N GLY A 100 -7.60 4.82 27.13
CA GLY A 100 -8.87 4.75 26.40
C GLY A 100 -9.35 6.09 25.81
N GLN A 101 -8.68 7.21 26.09
CA GLN A 101 -8.98 8.51 25.50
C GLN A 101 -8.14 8.77 24.25
N LYS A 102 -8.75 9.36 23.22
CA LYS A 102 -8.04 9.83 22.02
C LYS A 102 -7.58 11.27 22.22
N LEU A 103 -6.29 11.51 22.06
CA LEU A 103 -5.64 12.81 22.18
C LEU A 103 -4.94 13.15 20.88
N SER A 104 -4.89 14.42 20.51
CA SER A 104 -4.04 14.88 19.41
C SER A 104 -2.59 15.01 19.90
N ALA A 105 -1.65 14.50 19.11
CA ALA A 105 -0.22 14.61 19.34
C ALA A 105 0.45 15.27 18.13
N ASN A 106 1.19 16.36 18.40
CA ASN A 106 2.03 17.00 17.40
C ASN A 106 3.42 16.34 17.42
N LEU A 107 3.81 15.78 16.29
CA LEU A 107 5.08 15.07 16.11
C LEU A 107 5.95 15.85 15.14
N THR A 108 7.24 15.94 15.41
CA THR A 108 8.22 16.42 14.42
C THR A 108 8.98 15.23 13.85
N LEU A 109 8.93 15.06 12.53
CA LEU A 109 9.46 13.91 11.80
C LEU A 109 10.64 14.31 10.90
N SER A 110 11.67 13.47 10.91
CA SER A 110 12.79 13.57 9.97
C SER A 110 13.15 12.18 9.44
N LEU A 111 13.39 12.06 8.13
CA LEU A 111 14.03 10.87 7.58
C LEU A 111 15.54 11.01 7.80
N GLU A 112 16.15 9.99 8.38
CA GLU A 112 17.58 9.98 8.72
C GLU A 112 18.33 8.93 7.92
N GLY A 113 19.63 9.14 7.71
CA GLY A 113 20.46 8.21 6.93
C GLY A 113 20.22 8.28 5.42
N THR A 114 20.93 7.42 4.68
CA THR A 114 21.03 7.48 3.21
C THR A 114 20.32 6.33 2.49
N THR A 115 19.72 5.40 3.24
CA THR A 115 19.13 4.16 2.70
C THR A 115 17.60 4.20 2.67
N ASN A 116 16.99 5.38 2.74
CA ASN A 116 15.54 5.52 2.72
C ASN A 116 15.02 5.32 1.30
N GLY A 117 14.10 4.39 1.12
CA GLY A 117 13.55 4.12 -0.22
C GLY A 117 13.15 2.67 -0.44
N VAL A 118 12.88 2.36 -1.70
CA VAL A 118 12.43 1.04 -2.16
C VAL A 118 13.43 0.45 -3.13
N LYS A 119 13.87 -0.78 -2.86
CA LYS A 119 14.72 -1.59 -3.76
C LYS A 119 14.05 -2.94 -4.00
N GLY A 120 13.61 -3.19 -5.25
CA GLY A 120 12.73 -4.32 -5.55
C GLY A 120 11.44 -4.26 -4.72
N ASP A 121 11.15 -5.32 -3.96
CA ASP A 121 9.99 -5.38 -3.05
C ASP A 121 10.30 -4.93 -1.62
N GLU A 122 11.52 -4.48 -1.33
CA GLU A 122 11.92 -4.08 0.02
C GLU A 122 11.86 -2.57 0.21
N LEU A 123 11.19 -2.14 1.29
CA LEU A 123 11.18 -0.76 1.78
C LEU A 123 12.09 -0.66 3.02
N SER A 124 12.99 0.32 2.99
CA SER A 124 13.83 0.69 4.13
C SER A 124 13.55 2.14 4.55
N ILE A 125 13.29 2.36 5.83
CA ILE A 125 13.02 3.69 6.40
C ILE A 125 13.73 3.86 7.74
N ALA A 126 14.55 4.89 7.87
CA ALA A 126 15.06 5.38 9.14
C ALA A 126 14.36 6.71 9.46
N LEU A 127 13.57 6.70 10.53
CA LEU A 127 12.70 7.82 10.91
C LEU A 127 13.05 8.27 12.33
N LYS A 128 13.34 9.55 12.49
CA LYS A 128 13.34 10.22 13.79
C LYS A 128 11.98 10.85 14.06
N ILE A 129 11.45 10.58 15.24
CA ILE A 129 10.20 11.13 15.75
C ILE A 129 10.51 11.91 17.02
N TYR A 130 10.10 13.17 17.08
CA TYR A 130 10.16 14.00 18.28
C TYR A 130 8.75 14.32 18.77
N LEU A 131 8.49 14.01 20.05
CA LEU A 131 7.24 14.33 20.76
C LEU A 131 7.54 14.91 22.15
N LEU A 132 8.48 14.30 22.87
CA LEU A 132 9.00 14.76 24.17
C LEU A 132 10.52 14.48 24.30
N GLY A 133 11.15 14.11 23.18
CA GLY A 133 12.51 13.57 23.09
C GLY A 133 12.67 12.83 21.77
N ASP A 134 13.93 12.61 21.38
CA ASP A 134 14.26 11.98 20.10
C ASP A 134 14.07 10.46 20.16
N ILE A 135 13.28 9.94 19.20
CA ILE A 135 13.07 8.51 19.01
C ILE A 135 13.56 8.16 17.62
N HIS A 136 14.64 7.41 17.55
CA HIS A 136 15.23 6.94 16.30
C HIS A 136 14.76 5.55 15.97
N THR A 137 14.17 5.38 14.80
CA THR A 137 13.63 4.10 14.35
C THR A 137 14.26 3.66 13.03
N LYS A 138 14.38 2.35 12.84
CA LYS A 138 14.81 1.73 11.58
C LYS A 138 13.83 0.63 11.22
N PHE A 139 13.18 0.79 10.09
CA PHE A 139 12.24 -0.15 9.50
C PHE A 139 12.86 -0.81 8.26
N THR A 140 12.64 -2.12 8.16
CA THR A 140 12.81 -2.88 6.92
C THR A 140 11.61 -3.80 6.77
N GLY A 141 10.99 -3.78 5.59
CA GLY A 141 9.80 -4.57 5.30
C GLY A 141 9.63 -4.87 3.83
N LYS A 142 8.78 -5.86 3.53
CA LYS A 142 8.50 -6.29 2.16
C LYS A 142 7.12 -5.88 1.72
N LYS A 143 6.98 -5.62 0.43
CA LYS A 143 5.71 -5.31 -0.23
C LYS A 143 4.72 -6.44 0.02
N VAL A 144 3.56 -6.11 0.53
CA VAL A 144 2.47 -7.05 0.75
C VAL A 144 1.84 -7.31 -0.61
N SER A 145 2.03 -8.52 -1.13
CA SER A 145 1.37 -8.95 -2.36
C SER A 145 -0.13 -9.02 -2.12
N THR A 146 -0.89 -8.12 -2.73
CA THR A 146 -2.34 -8.26 -2.86
C THR A 146 -2.63 -9.27 -3.98
N GLY A 147 -2.09 -10.49 -3.85
CA GLY A 147 -2.47 -11.59 -4.72
C GLY A 147 -3.97 -11.79 -4.59
N ILE A 148 -4.67 -11.97 -5.72
CA ILE A 148 -6.05 -12.43 -5.73
C ILE A 148 -6.08 -13.71 -4.88
N SER A 149 -6.59 -13.60 -3.66
CA SER A 149 -6.85 -14.75 -2.82
C SER A 149 -7.88 -15.57 -3.59
N ALA A 150 -7.55 -16.84 -3.87
CA ALA A 150 -8.30 -17.75 -4.72
C ALA A 150 -9.81 -17.47 -4.69
N ILE A 151 -10.40 -17.30 -5.88
CA ILE A 151 -11.85 -17.20 -6.02
C ILE A 151 -12.40 -18.47 -5.37
N GLN A 152 -13.01 -18.33 -4.20
CA GLN A 152 -13.64 -19.44 -3.51
C GLN A 152 -14.84 -19.81 -4.38
N GLY A 153 -14.63 -20.77 -5.27
CA GLY A 153 -15.66 -21.30 -6.14
C GLY A 153 -16.78 -21.80 -5.25
N ASP A 154 -17.86 -21.03 -5.23
CA ASP A 154 -19.02 -21.24 -4.39
C ASP A 154 -19.44 -22.72 -4.45
N THR A 155 -19.47 -23.36 -3.29
CA THR A 155 -19.57 -24.80 -3.16
C THR A 155 -20.97 -25.24 -3.57
N ARG A 156 -21.08 -25.91 -4.72
CA ARG A 156 -22.29 -26.56 -5.27
C ARG A 156 -23.51 -25.65 -5.41
N LYS A 157 -23.52 -24.81 -6.45
CA LYS A 157 -24.78 -24.27 -6.99
C LYS A 157 -25.67 -25.43 -7.46
N ALA A 158 -26.95 -25.39 -7.09
CA ALA A 158 -27.96 -26.29 -7.62
C ALA A 158 -27.94 -26.23 -9.15
N ASP A 159 -28.10 -27.39 -9.81
CA ASP A 159 -28.09 -27.46 -11.26
C ASP A 159 -29.11 -26.48 -11.87
N VAL A 160 -28.62 -25.63 -12.78
CA VAL A 160 -29.46 -24.69 -13.52
C VAL A 160 -29.71 -25.26 -14.91
N TYR A 161 -30.99 -25.35 -15.27
CA TYR A 161 -31.45 -25.91 -16.54
C TYR A 161 -31.99 -24.81 -17.47
N TYR A 162 -31.65 -24.90 -18.75
CA TYR A 162 -32.22 -24.09 -19.82
C TYR A 162 -32.68 -24.99 -20.97
N ASP A 163 -33.71 -24.55 -21.69
CA ASP A 163 -34.05 -25.16 -22.99
C ASP A 163 -33.04 -24.74 -24.07
N ILE A 164 -33.14 -25.32 -25.26
CA ILE A 164 -32.20 -25.06 -26.36
C ILE A 164 -32.24 -23.61 -26.86
N THR A 165 -33.31 -22.87 -26.54
CA THR A 165 -33.44 -21.44 -26.87
C THR A 165 -32.78 -20.54 -25.82
N GLY A 166 -32.21 -21.12 -24.76
CA GLY A 166 -31.54 -20.39 -23.69
C GLY A 166 -32.49 -19.84 -22.62
N ARG A 167 -33.77 -20.26 -22.62
CA ARG A 167 -34.72 -19.88 -21.57
C ARG A 167 -34.58 -20.80 -20.36
N ARG A 168 -34.53 -20.22 -19.16
CA ARG A 168 -34.41 -20.97 -17.89
C ARG A 168 -35.66 -21.81 -17.63
N VAL A 169 -35.47 -23.08 -17.29
CA VAL A 169 -36.54 -24.04 -17.02
C VAL A 169 -36.30 -24.77 -15.70
N ALA A 170 -37.36 -25.39 -15.17
CA ALA A 170 -37.22 -26.38 -14.09
C ALA A 170 -36.49 -27.63 -14.60
N LYS A 171 -36.05 -28.51 -13.69
CA LYS A 171 -35.40 -29.78 -14.04
C LYS A 171 -36.24 -30.53 -15.09
N PRO A 172 -35.69 -30.78 -16.29
CA PRO A 172 -36.45 -31.38 -17.38
C PRO A 172 -36.79 -32.83 -17.07
N THR A 173 -38.04 -33.19 -17.30
CA THR A 173 -38.56 -34.57 -17.17
C THR A 173 -38.93 -35.19 -18.52
N LYS A 174 -38.84 -34.41 -19.60
CA LYS A 174 -39.12 -34.85 -20.96
C LYS A 174 -37.81 -35.11 -21.70
N ARG A 175 -37.82 -36.12 -22.57
CA ARG A 175 -36.71 -36.41 -23.47
C ARG A 175 -36.41 -35.20 -24.36
N GLY A 176 -35.14 -34.82 -24.47
CA GLY A 176 -34.73 -33.67 -25.28
C GLY A 176 -33.33 -33.16 -24.94
N ILE A 177 -32.86 -32.17 -25.70
CA ILE A 177 -31.56 -31.52 -25.48
C ILE A 177 -31.78 -30.29 -24.59
N TYR A 178 -31.02 -30.22 -23.48
CA TYR A 178 -31.07 -29.13 -22.51
C TYR A 178 -29.67 -28.60 -22.22
N ILE A 179 -29.57 -27.38 -21.69
CA ILE A 179 -28.32 -26.82 -21.18
C ILE A 179 -28.34 -26.92 -19.66
N VAL A 180 -27.41 -27.69 -19.09
CA VAL A 180 -27.24 -27.88 -17.64
C VAL A 180 -25.90 -27.29 -17.23
N ASN A 181 -25.90 -26.26 -16.39
CA ASN A 181 -24.70 -25.55 -15.95
C ASN A 181 -23.76 -25.15 -17.12
N GLY A 182 -24.34 -24.70 -18.23
CA GLY A 182 -23.61 -24.28 -19.43
C GLY A 182 -23.21 -25.40 -20.40
N LYS A 183 -23.51 -26.67 -20.10
CA LYS A 183 -23.23 -27.81 -20.99
C LYS A 183 -24.49 -28.34 -21.65
N LYS A 184 -24.44 -28.67 -22.94
CA LYS A 184 -25.54 -29.34 -23.65
C LYS A 184 -25.59 -30.81 -23.23
N VAL A 185 -26.76 -31.28 -22.80
CA VAL A 185 -26.99 -32.64 -22.31
C VAL A 185 -28.27 -33.18 -22.96
N LEU A 186 -28.22 -34.41 -23.46
CA LEU A 186 -29.39 -35.16 -23.87
C LEU A 186 -30.02 -35.81 -22.63
N ILE A 187 -31.25 -35.43 -22.32
CA ILE A 187 -32.07 -36.13 -21.33
C ILE A 187 -32.82 -37.23 -22.09
N PRO A 188 -32.61 -38.52 -21.74
CA PRO A 188 -33.22 -39.66 -22.43
C PRO A 188 -34.72 -39.80 -22.15
#